data_AF-A0A060T8M1-F1
#
_entry.id   AF-A0A060T8M1-F1
#
_cell.length_a   1.000
_cell.length_b   1.000
_cell.length_c   1.000
_cell.angle_alpha   90.00
_cell.angle_beta   90.00
_cell.angle_gamma   90.00
#
_symmetry.space_group_name_H-M   'P 1'
#
loop_
_entity.id
_entity.type
_entity.pdbx_description
1 polymer ?
#
loop_
_entity_poly.entity_id
_entity_poly.type
_entity_poly.pdbx_seq_one_letter_code
_entity_poly.pdbx_strand_id
1 'polypeptide(L)'
;MIQKQSHFPPMRRTAPWCKEKSVRPYLPLTAHITDQFSRARSRMSCVPPWVPQFDRCLSKVVGPRLFTLCTISPDGMPHARTCVFRSWLFNDRATGVLLFTADKRSLKIGDMNAHQGRYEACFYFDQSMRQFRLSGFAQTITASEVPSLQASIPQSAPLKSPSTSSRSSSTTSVSPPPSNSGGANNNDHDEREPRKDTTEPSYYPIFTPSYDSSQTYSTEFPPPSKEEWLAEYDRLWNLMSPELKKSFRRPTPRTLVDDQSRQRIDAIFRGVDGDSDDAGKDNFLVVALFVNSVDALQLDGQQEPDSRRIYSRLFNDEWTEQEVCP
;
A
#
# COMPACT_ATOMS: atom_id res chain seq x y z
N MET A 1 33.10 56.15 25.03
CA MET A 1 33.13 56.00 23.55
C MET A 1 31.83 55.29 23.18
N ILE A 2 30.81 55.97 22.62
CA ILE A 2 30.69 56.45 21.22
C ILE A 2 30.45 55.23 20.30
N GLN A 3 29.34 55.08 19.53
CA GLN A 3 28.31 56.06 19.12
C GLN A 3 26.91 55.43 18.85
N LYS A 4 25.87 56.26 18.78
CA LYS A 4 24.50 55.97 18.28
C LYS A 4 24.29 56.60 16.88
N GLN A 5 23.13 56.30 16.28
CA GLN A 5 22.41 56.95 15.14
C GLN A 5 22.51 56.16 13.81
N SER A 6 21.49 55.92 12.96
CA SER A 6 20.02 56.18 12.83
C SER A 6 19.65 56.97 11.57
N HIS A 7 18.46 56.68 11.01
CA HIS A 7 17.68 57.39 9.96
C HIS A 7 17.69 56.84 8.51
N PHE A 8 16.62 57.20 7.79
CA PHE A 8 15.98 56.51 6.65
C PHE A 8 15.74 57.53 5.47
N PRO A 9 14.96 57.26 4.39
CA PRO A 9 15.29 57.61 2.99
C PRO A 9 14.75 58.98 2.51
N PRO A 10 14.85 59.30 1.20
CA PRO A 10 13.59 59.42 0.40
C PRO A 10 13.68 59.00 -1.10
N MET A 11 12.69 59.45 -1.89
CA MET A 11 12.04 58.82 -3.06
C MET A 11 12.27 59.47 -4.46
N ARG A 12 11.99 58.69 -5.52
CA ARG A 12 11.39 59.03 -6.87
C ARG A 12 12.15 59.87 -7.92
N ARG A 13 12.15 59.36 -9.17
CA ARG A 13 11.89 60.00 -10.51
C ARG A 13 12.36 59.07 -11.65
N THR A 14 11.81 58.98 -12.88
CA THR A 14 10.50 59.31 -13.49
C THR A 14 10.35 58.53 -14.82
N ALA A 15 9.13 58.33 -15.35
CA ALA A 15 8.89 57.72 -16.69
C ALA A 15 8.99 58.75 -17.84
N PRO A 16 9.13 58.29 -19.10
CA PRO A 16 8.31 58.85 -20.18
C PRO A 16 7.69 57.78 -21.14
N TRP A 17 7.11 58.22 -22.25
CA TRP A 17 5.92 57.66 -22.90
C TRP A 17 5.98 57.67 -24.44
N CYS A 18 5.58 56.57 -25.10
CA CYS A 18 5.04 56.46 -26.48
C CYS A 18 4.55 55.00 -26.69
N LYS A 19 3.35 54.68 -27.21
CA LYS A 19 2.90 54.71 -28.63
C LYS A 19 3.88 53.96 -29.55
N GLU A 20 3.50 53.02 -30.41
CA GLU A 20 2.31 52.99 -31.30
C GLU A 20 1.87 51.55 -31.68
N LYS A 21 1.07 51.37 -32.75
CA LYS A 21 0.22 50.20 -33.03
C LYS A 21 0.81 49.20 -34.05
N SER A 22 0.22 48.00 -34.04
CA SER A 22 -0.31 47.26 -35.21
C SER A 22 0.44 46.04 -35.75
N VAL A 23 -0.36 45.13 -36.31
CA VAL A 23 -0.08 43.95 -37.15
C VAL A 23 0.65 42.75 -36.48
N ARG A 24 -0.13 41.68 -36.21
CA ARG A 24 0.37 40.28 -36.21
C ARG A 24 -0.10 39.58 -37.49
N PRO A 25 0.75 38.82 -38.20
CA PRO A 25 0.30 37.83 -39.17
C PRO A 25 -0.10 36.51 -38.48
N TYR A 26 -0.90 35.70 -39.19
CA TYR A 26 -1.35 34.36 -38.79
C TYR A 26 -0.23 33.30 -38.92
N LEU A 27 -0.16 32.35 -37.98
CA LEU A 27 0.54 31.05 -38.12
C LEU A 27 -0.19 29.96 -37.28
N PRO A 28 0.02 28.64 -37.54
CA PRO A 28 -1.10 27.75 -37.84
C PRO A 28 -1.49 26.70 -36.77
N LEU A 29 -2.56 25.97 -37.11
CA LEU A 29 -3.35 25.07 -36.29
C LEU A 29 -2.77 23.63 -36.19
N THR A 30 -1.65 23.42 -35.50
CA THR A 30 -1.02 22.07 -35.34
C THR A 30 -0.44 21.77 -33.95
N ALA A 31 -1.12 22.18 -32.87
CA ALA A 31 -0.65 22.00 -31.48
C ALA A 31 -1.67 21.37 -30.50
N HIS A 32 -2.57 20.49 -30.97
CA HIS A 32 -3.61 19.86 -30.13
C HIS A 32 -3.56 18.33 -30.02
N ILE A 33 -2.54 17.67 -30.58
CA ILE A 33 -2.44 16.19 -30.55
C ILE A 33 -1.46 15.68 -29.49
N THR A 34 -0.48 16.49 -29.06
CA THR A 34 0.58 16.05 -28.13
C THR A 34 0.24 16.16 -26.64
N ASP A 35 -0.78 16.93 -26.24
CA ASP A 35 -1.11 17.14 -24.81
C ASP A 35 -2.07 16.10 -24.20
N GLN A 36 -2.67 15.22 -25.02
CA GLN A 36 -3.36 14.04 -24.47
C GLN A 36 -2.38 12.92 -24.08
N PHE A 37 -1.21 12.84 -24.73
CA PHE A 37 -0.16 11.87 -24.40
C PHE A 37 0.69 12.29 -23.19
N SER A 38 0.75 13.58 -22.84
CA SER A 38 1.42 14.06 -21.61
C SER A 38 0.68 13.58 -20.35
N ARG A 39 -0.65 13.72 -20.32
CA ARG A 39 -1.53 13.25 -19.24
C ARG A 39 -1.61 11.73 -19.12
N ALA A 40 -1.41 11.00 -20.21
CA ALA A 40 -1.33 9.53 -20.19
C ALA A 40 -0.09 9.00 -19.46
N ARG A 41 1.02 9.77 -19.44
CA ARG A 41 2.31 9.34 -18.84
C ARG A 41 2.46 9.62 -17.34
N SER A 42 1.39 10.01 -16.65
CA SER A 42 1.42 10.24 -15.20
C SER A 42 0.22 9.60 -14.48
N ARG A 43 0.03 8.30 -14.71
CA ARG A 43 -0.55 7.38 -13.73
C ARG A 43 0.55 6.53 -13.10
N MET A 44 1.55 7.20 -12.51
CA MET A 44 2.43 6.56 -11.53
C MET A 44 1.52 5.99 -10.43
N SER A 45 1.68 4.71 -10.06
CA SER A 45 0.99 4.16 -8.89
C SER A 45 1.36 5.00 -7.67
N CYS A 46 0.39 5.73 -7.11
CA CYS A 46 0.62 6.44 -5.87
C CYS A 46 0.70 5.41 -4.74
N VAL A 47 1.80 5.44 -3.98
CA VAL A 47 1.92 4.66 -2.75
C VAL A 47 0.72 5.01 -1.86
N PRO A 48 -0.08 4.04 -1.38
CA PRO A 48 -1.30 4.34 -0.63
C PRO A 48 -1.03 5.29 0.55
N PRO A 49 -1.89 6.30 0.80
CA PRO A 49 -1.54 7.45 1.65
C PRO A 49 -1.22 7.09 3.11
N TRP A 50 -1.70 5.95 3.60
CA TRP A 50 -1.40 5.42 4.93
C TRP A 50 -0.02 4.74 5.02
N VAL A 51 0.52 4.21 3.92
CA VAL A 51 1.77 3.42 3.87
C VAL A 51 2.98 4.22 4.36
N PRO A 52 3.22 5.49 3.98
CA PRO A 52 4.37 6.25 4.48
C PRO A 52 4.39 6.46 6.00
N GLN A 53 3.21 6.54 6.63
CA GLN A 53 3.10 6.65 8.09
C GLN A 53 3.31 5.28 8.76
N PHE A 54 2.77 4.21 8.15
CA PHE A 54 2.95 2.83 8.60
C PHE A 54 4.41 2.37 8.52
N ASP A 55 5.08 2.59 7.38
CA ASP A 55 6.52 2.33 7.18
C ASP A 55 7.39 3.04 8.24
N ARG A 56 7.08 4.30 8.56
CA ARG A 56 7.78 5.08 9.60
C ARG A 56 7.61 4.48 11.00
N CYS A 57 6.54 3.75 11.24
CA CYS A 57 6.34 3.02 12.50
C CYS A 57 7.06 1.66 12.46
N LEU A 58 6.95 0.91 11.34
CA LEU A 58 7.68 -0.35 11.12
C LEU A 58 9.21 -0.21 11.21
N SER A 59 9.77 0.94 10.79
CA SER A 59 11.22 1.19 10.85
C SER A 59 11.76 1.40 12.27
N LYS A 60 10.90 1.72 13.23
CA LYS A 60 11.23 1.83 14.66
C LYS A 60 11.17 0.49 15.41
N VAL A 61 10.47 -0.51 14.86
CA VAL A 61 10.30 -1.82 15.52
C VAL A 61 11.62 -2.59 15.54
N VAL A 62 12.13 -2.86 16.75
CA VAL A 62 13.29 -3.73 16.97
C VAL A 62 12.80 -5.17 17.13
N GLY A 63 13.25 -6.07 16.27
CA GLY A 63 12.84 -7.48 16.28
C GLY A 63 11.61 -7.77 15.40
N PRO A 64 10.76 -8.75 15.75
CA PRO A 64 9.66 -9.18 14.90
C PRO A 64 8.55 -8.13 14.80
N ARG A 65 8.10 -7.85 13.57
CA ARG A 65 7.01 -6.91 13.29
C ARG A 65 5.66 -7.58 13.53
N LEU A 66 5.23 -7.61 14.79
CA LEU A 66 4.03 -8.33 15.23
C LEU A 66 2.74 -7.54 14.95
N PHE A 67 1.65 -8.27 14.72
CA PHE A 67 0.29 -7.73 14.64
C PHE A 67 -0.75 -8.76 15.08
N THR A 68 -1.93 -8.31 15.48
CA THR A 68 -3.07 -9.19 15.78
C THR A 68 -3.93 -9.36 14.54
N LEU A 69 -4.08 -10.60 14.07
CA LEU A 69 -4.97 -10.96 12.96
C LEU A 69 -6.32 -11.44 13.51
N CYS A 70 -7.37 -10.71 13.20
CA CYS A 70 -8.76 -11.06 13.47
C CYS A 70 -9.40 -11.69 12.24
N THR A 71 -10.01 -12.86 12.43
CA THR A 71 -10.86 -13.56 11.44
C THR A 71 -12.15 -14.02 12.13
N ILE A 72 -13.10 -14.50 11.34
CA ILE A 72 -14.37 -15.05 11.84
C ILE A 72 -14.38 -16.55 11.52
N SER A 73 -14.79 -17.39 12.45
CA SER A 73 -14.97 -18.83 12.23
C SER A 73 -16.24 -19.12 11.41
N PRO A 74 -16.41 -20.32 10.82
CA PRO A 74 -17.64 -20.65 10.07
C PRO A 74 -18.94 -20.49 10.88
N ASP A 75 -18.91 -20.65 12.20
CA ASP A 75 -20.02 -20.45 13.14
C ASP A 75 -20.20 -18.98 13.61
N GLY A 76 -19.38 -18.05 13.12
CA GLY A 76 -19.50 -16.61 13.42
C GLY A 76 -18.70 -16.13 14.63
N MET A 77 -17.94 -17.00 15.30
CA MET A 77 -17.11 -16.63 16.45
C MET A 77 -15.86 -15.85 15.98
N PRO A 78 -15.55 -14.68 16.56
CA PRO A 78 -14.30 -13.99 16.27
C PRO A 78 -13.10 -14.77 16.83
N HIS A 79 -12.08 -14.96 16.00
CA HIS A 79 -10.78 -15.48 16.40
C HIS A 79 -9.71 -14.40 16.24
N ALA A 80 -8.89 -14.19 17.29
CA ALA A 80 -7.72 -13.32 17.25
C ALA A 80 -6.45 -14.12 17.55
N ARG A 81 -5.32 -13.77 16.89
CA ARG A 81 -3.99 -14.34 17.17
C ARG A 81 -2.88 -13.42 16.66
N THR A 82 -1.71 -13.49 17.27
CA THR A 82 -0.52 -12.77 16.80
C THR A 82 0.03 -13.40 15.52
N CYS A 83 0.41 -12.57 14.55
CA CYS A 83 1.10 -12.92 13.32
C CYS A 83 2.30 -11.98 13.11
N VAL A 84 3.18 -12.31 12.17
CA VAL A 84 4.42 -11.55 11.90
C VAL A 84 4.36 -11.00 10.48
N PHE A 85 4.37 -9.68 10.32
CA PHE A 85 4.55 -9.03 9.03
C PHE A 85 5.94 -9.38 8.47
N ARG A 86 5.98 -9.89 7.23
CA ARG A 86 7.20 -10.38 6.58
C ARG A 86 7.74 -9.42 5.54
N SER A 87 6.90 -8.97 4.61
CA SER A 87 7.25 -7.95 3.62
C SER A 87 6.00 -7.31 3.00
N TRP A 88 6.24 -6.28 2.20
CA TRP A 88 5.32 -5.87 1.15
C TRP A 88 5.35 -6.89 0.00
N LEU A 89 4.25 -7.01 -0.76
CA LEU A 89 4.19 -7.88 -1.93
C LEU A 89 5.22 -7.46 -3.00
N PHE A 90 6.00 -8.44 -3.47
CA PHE A 90 7.17 -8.25 -4.34
C PHE A 90 8.24 -7.29 -3.78
N ASN A 91 8.21 -7.04 -2.46
CA ASN A 91 8.95 -5.99 -1.75
C ASN A 91 8.63 -4.55 -2.20
N ASP A 92 7.56 -4.33 -2.95
CA ASP A 92 7.10 -3.00 -3.33
C ASP A 92 5.94 -2.54 -2.42
N ARG A 93 6.19 -1.48 -1.66
CA ARG A 93 5.19 -0.86 -0.79
C ARG A 93 4.08 -0.11 -1.56
N ALA A 94 4.30 0.22 -2.84
CA ALA A 94 3.27 0.84 -3.68
C ALA A 94 2.08 -0.11 -3.91
N THR A 95 2.27 -1.42 -3.75
CA THR A 95 1.20 -2.42 -3.79
C THR A 95 0.17 -2.24 -2.66
N GLY A 96 0.58 -1.70 -1.51
CA GLY A 96 -0.26 -1.66 -0.30
C GLY A 96 -0.63 -3.05 0.28
N VAL A 97 -0.09 -4.14 -0.26
CA VAL A 97 -0.41 -5.52 0.14
C VAL A 97 0.62 -6.03 1.14
N LEU A 98 0.16 -6.40 2.34
CA LEU A 98 1.03 -6.93 3.39
C LEU A 98 1.13 -8.46 3.29
N LEU A 99 2.33 -9.01 3.44
CA LEU A 99 2.54 -10.45 3.47
C LEU A 99 2.87 -10.96 4.87
N PHE A 100 2.27 -12.10 5.24
CA PHE A 100 2.73 -12.94 6.35
C PHE A 100 2.75 -14.42 5.96
N THR A 101 3.39 -15.26 6.77
CA THR A 101 3.50 -16.71 6.53
C THR A 101 2.70 -17.50 7.55
N ALA A 102 2.08 -18.60 7.11
CA ALA A 102 1.24 -19.45 7.95
C ALA A 102 1.24 -20.91 7.52
N ASP A 103 0.88 -21.80 8.44
CA ASP A 103 0.65 -23.21 8.16
C ASP A 103 -0.73 -23.39 7.50
N LYS A 104 -0.78 -24.06 6.34
CA LYS A 104 -1.98 -24.34 5.52
C LYS A 104 -3.07 -25.06 6.33
N ARG A 105 -2.68 -25.86 7.33
CA ARG A 105 -3.58 -26.63 8.20
C ARG A 105 -4.15 -25.81 9.37
N SER A 106 -3.70 -24.56 9.57
CA SER A 106 -4.11 -23.76 10.72
C SER A 106 -5.49 -23.11 10.51
N LEU A 107 -6.31 -23.08 11.57
CA LEU A 107 -7.72 -22.63 11.49
C LEU A 107 -7.94 -21.27 10.81
N LYS A 108 -7.00 -20.32 10.93
CA LYS A 108 -7.12 -19.00 10.28
C LYS A 108 -7.31 -19.11 8.74
N ILE A 109 -6.79 -20.17 8.13
CA ILE A 109 -6.93 -20.44 6.69
C ILE A 109 -8.35 -20.95 6.39
N GLY A 110 -8.89 -21.82 7.25
CA GLY A 110 -10.30 -22.24 7.19
C GLY A 110 -11.27 -21.07 7.42
N ASP A 111 -11.01 -20.24 8.43
CA ASP A 111 -11.75 -19.00 8.73
C ASP A 111 -11.78 -18.07 7.50
N MET A 112 -10.61 -17.81 6.88
CA MET A 112 -10.49 -16.99 5.67
C MET A 112 -11.25 -17.59 4.49
N ASN A 113 -11.09 -18.89 4.23
CA ASN A 113 -11.77 -19.55 3.11
C ASN A 113 -13.30 -19.55 3.26
N ALA A 114 -13.81 -19.71 4.49
CA ALA A 114 -15.25 -19.65 4.78
C ALA A 114 -15.85 -18.24 4.59
N HIS A 115 -15.06 -17.18 4.83
CA HIS A 115 -15.52 -15.78 4.81
C HIS A 115 -14.89 -14.93 3.71
N GLN A 116 -14.60 -15.51 2.54
CA GLN A 116 -14.11 -14.78 1.36
C GLN A 116 -12.86 -13.93 1.64
N GLY A 117 -11.95 -14.46 2.46
CA GLY A 117 -10.71 -13.82 2.90
C GLY A 117 -10.89 -12.69 3.91
N ARG A 118 -12.12 -12.34 4.34
CA ARG A 118 -12.37 -11.16 5.19
C ARG A 118 -11.56 -11.20 6.49
N TYR A 119 -10.87 -10.11 6.78
CA TYR A 119 -10.04 -9.97 7.97
C TYR A 119 -10.05 -8.53 8.51
N GLU A 120 -9.63 -8.38 9.76
CA GLU A 120 -9.09 -7.13 10.30
C GLU A 120 -7.72 -7.43 10.94
N ALA A 121 -6.73 -6.56 10.74
CA ALA A 121 -5.39 -6.69 11.28
C ALA A 121 -5.05 -5.45 12.11
N CYS A 122 -4.78 -5.63 13.40
CA CYS A 122 -4.42 -4.54 14.31
C CYS A 122 -2.91 -4.54 14.59
N PHE A 123 -2.25 -3.45 14.20
CA PHE A 123 -0.87 -3.13 14.55
C PHE A 123 -0.88 -2.04 15.62
N TYR A 124 -0.16 -2.24 16.72
CA TYR A 124 0.12 -1.21 17.70
C TYR A 124 1.64 -0.97 17.78
N PHE A 125 2.03 0.29 17.73
CA PHE A 125 3.41 0.75 17.75
C PHE A 125 3.62 1.63 18.98
N ASP A 126 4.25 1.07 20.00
CA ASP A 126 4.54 1.72 21.28
C ASP A 126 5.44 2.95 21.13
N GLN A 127 6.55 2.85 20.40
CA GLN A 127 7.52 3.94 20.17
C GLN A 127 6.99 5.12 19.32
N SER A 128 5.78 5.01 18.78
CA SER A 128 5.10 6.11 18.08
C SER A 128 3.70 6.37 18.62
N MET A 129 3.26 5.66 19.67
CA MET A 129 1.90 5.73 20.22
C MET A 129 0.81 5.63 19.14
N ARG A 130 1.03 4.77 18.13
CA ARG A 130 0.14 4.65 16.95
C ARG A 130 -0.49 3.28 16.85
N GLN A 131 -1.76 3.25 16.48
CA GLN A 131 -2.48 2.04 16.10
C GLN A 131 -2.91 2.14 14.63
N PHE A 132 -2.81 1.04 13.89
CA PHE A 132 -3.37 0.87 12.56
C PHE A 132 -4.25 -0.38 12.54
N ARG A 133 -5.55 -0.22 12.28
CA ARG A 133 -6.49 -1.30 12.03
C ARG A 133 -6.73 -1.38 10.52
N LEU A 134 -6.19 -2.41 9.88
CA LEU A 134 -6.25 -2.65 8.43
C LEU A 134 -7.32 -3.70 8.15
N SER A 135 -8.31 -3.38 7.32
CA SER A 135 -9.42 -4.30 7.00
C SER A 135 -9.57 -4.48 5.49
N GLY A 136 -9.95 -5.68 5.07
CA GLY A 136 -9.99 -6.05 3.65
C GLY A 136 -10.19 -7.55 3.44
N PHE A 137 -9.56 -8.10 2.41
CA PHE A 137 -9.61 -9.52 2.08
C PHE A 137 -8.20 -10.13 1.93
N ALA A 138 -8.05 -11.37 2.35
CA ALA A 138 -6.83 -12.14 2.29
C ALA A 138 -6.89 -13.18 1.17
N GLN A 139 -5.77 -13.39 0.48
CA GLN A 139 -5.59 -14.53 -0.43
C GLN A 139 -4.32 -15.31 -0.07
N THR A 140 -4.26 -16.58 -0.45
CA THR A 140 -3.12 -17.46 -0.21
C THR A 140 -2.27 -17.64 -1.46
N ILE A 141 -0.95 -17.67 -1.29
CA ILE A 141 0.02 -18.06 -2.32
C ILE A 141 0.66 -19.37 -1.86
N THR A 142 0.65 -20.39 -2.72
CA THR A 142 1.27 -21.70 -2.51
C THR A 142 2.05 -22.11 -3.76
N ALA A 143 2.76 -23.25 -3.71
CA ALA A 143 3.47 -23.78 -4.88
C ALA A 143 2.54 -24.12 -6.08
N SER A 144 1.24 -24.33 -5.84
CA SER A 144 0.25 -24.73 -6.86
C SER A 144 -0.86 -23.69 -7.12
N GLU A 145 -1.22 -22.91 -6.10
CA GLU A 145 -2.34 -21.97 -6.09
C GLU A 145 -1.81 -20.54 -5.98
N VAL A 146 -2.23 -19.66 -6.90
CA VAL A 146 -1.91 -18.22 -6.90
C VAL A 146 -3.18 -17.40 -6.65
N PRO A 147 -3.08 -16.15 -6.15
CA PRO A 147 -4.24 -15.30 -5.91
C PRO A 147 -5.11 -15.11 -7.16
N SER A 148 -6.42 -15.29 -7.01
CA SER A 148 -7.39 -14.93 -8.04
C SER A 148 -7.66 -13.44 -7.95
N LEU A 149 -7.19 -12.69 -8.95
CA LEU A 149 -7.39 -11.24 -9.04
C LEU A 149 -8.76 -10.85 -9.64
N GLN A 150 -9.78 -11.72 -9.52
CA GLN A 150 -11.10 -11.54 -10.11
C GLN A 150 -12.18 -11.11 -9.12
N ALA A 151 -13.06 -10.23 -9.60
CA ALA A 151 -14.33 -9.74 -9.04
C ALA A 151 -14.28 -8.86 -7.78
N SER A 152 -14.65 -7.58 -7.99
CA SER A 152 -15.28 -6.64 -7.03
C SER A 152 -14.72 -6.57 -5.59
N ILE A 153 -14.17 -5.40 -5.23
CA ILE A 153 -13.87 -5.03 -3.83
C ILE A 153 -15.08 -5.37 -2.94
N PRO A 154 -14.93 -6.26 -1.93
CA PRO A 154 -15.92 -6.41 -0.88
C PRO A 154 -15.95 -5.11 -0.09
N GLN A 155 -16.89 -4.22 -0.44
CA GLN A 155 -16.98 -2.90 0.17
C GLN A 155 -17.27 -3.06 1.66
N SER A 156 -16.32 -2.65 2.50
CA SER A 156 -16.66 -2.22 3.85
C SER A 156 -17.62 -1.04 3.71
N ALA A 157 -18.85 -1.19 4.23
CA ALA A 157 -19.86 -0.14 4.15
C ALA A 157 -19.28 1.18 4.70
N PRO A 158 -19.33 2.29 3.95
CA PRO A 158 -18.88 3.58 4.45
C PRO A 158 -19.59 3.93 5.76
N LEU A 159 -18.86 4.54 6.70
CA LEU A 159 -19.46 5.15 7.87
C LEU A 159 -20.50 6.17 7.40
N LYS A 160 -21.77 5.89 7.69
CA LYS A 160 -22.87 6.81 7.33
C LYS A 160 -22.65 8.11 8.10
N SER A 161 -22.45 9.20 7.37
CA SER A 161 -22.46 10.54 7.95
C SER A 161 -23.82 10.80 8.62
N PRO A 162 -23.87 11.53 9.76
CA PRO A 162 -25.14 11.95 10.34
C PRO A 162 -25.91 12.79 9.33
N SER A 163 -27.09 12.33 8.94
CA SER A 163 -27.89 12.99 7.90
C SER A 163 -28.51 14.30 8.42
N THR A 164 -27.82 15.42 8.24
CA THR A 164 -28.40 16.75 8.45
C THR A 164 -29.32 17.11 7.28
N SER A 165 -30.62 16.95 7.51
CA SER A 165 -31.66 17.27 6.53
C SER A 165 -31.87 18.79 6.38
N SER A 166 -31.30 19.40 5.33
CA SER A 166 -31.66 20.78 4.93
C SER A 166 -31.53 21.05 3.44
N ARG A 167 -32.69 20.99 2.76
CA ARG A 167 -33.18 21.88 1.68
C ARG A 167 -32.23 22.41 0.59
N SER A 168 -32.59 22.01 -0.63
CA SER A 168 -32.28 22.60 -1.94
C SER A 168 -32.19 24.12 -2.06
N SER A 169 -31.21 24.59 -2.84
CA SER A 169 -31.41 25.65 -3.86
C SER A 169 -30.38 25.54 -4.98
N SER A 170 -30.85 25.73 -6.21
CA SER A 170 -30.09 25.57 -7.47
C SER A 170 -29.73 26.92 -8.08
N THR A 171 -28.54 27.06 -8.69
CA THR A 171 -28.36 27.88 -9.92
C THR A 171 -27.04 27.55 -10.64
N THR A 172 -27.12 27.44 -11.96
CA THR A 172 -26.04 27.34 -12.95
C THR A 172 -25.37 28.68 -13.28
N SER A 173 -24.08 28.72 -13.65
CA SER A 173 -23.63 29.23 -14.98
C SER A 173 -22.10 29.34 -15.19
N VAL A 174 -21.63 28.79 -16.32
CA VAL A 174 -20.73 29.41 -17.35
C VAL A 174 -19.26 29.78 -17.01
N SER A 175 -18.34 29.14 -17.76
CA SER A 175 -16.94 29.53 -18.08
C SER A 175 -16.91 30.34 -19.42
N PRO A 176 -15.80 30.91 -19.99
CA PRO A 176 -14.38 30.48 -19.90
C PRO A 176 -13.33 31.66 -19.99
N PRO A 177 -12.16 31.64 -20.71
CA PRO A 177 -10.87 32.25 -20.25
C PRO A 177 -10.39 33.33 -21.28
N PRO A 178 -9.11 33.56 -21.72
CA PRO A 178 -7.74 33.14 -21.32
C PRO A 178 -6.81 34.38 -21.05
N SER A 179 -5.46 34.41 -21.02
CA SER A 179 -4.39 33.62 -21.67
C SER A 179 -2.98 33.88 -21.09
N ASN A 180 -2.10 32.87 -21.15
CA ASN A 180 -0.68 32.83 -21.59
C ASN A 180 0.12 34.16 -21.81
N SER A 181 1.47 34.22 -21.68
CA SER A 181 2.52 33.18 -21.60
C SER A 181 3.95 33.76 -21.48
N GLY A 182 4.91 32.96 -20.99
CA GLY A 182 6.32 32.95 -21.44
C GLY A 182 7.23 34.07 -20.92
N GLY A 183 8.57 33.95 -20.95
CA GLY A 183 9.49 32.86 -21.34
C GLY A 183 10.90 33.21 -20.80
N ALA A 184 11.80 32.28 -20.49
CA ALA A 184 12.52 31.33 -21.35
C ALA A 184 14.00 31.75 -21.55
N ASN A 185 14.86 30.76 -21.85
CA ASN A 185 16.29 30.79 -22.24
C ASN A 185 17.30 30.28 -21.18
N ASN A 186 18.36 29.52 -21.51
CA ASN A 186 18.62 28.57 -22.62
C ASN A 186 20.03 27.94 -22.41
N ASN A 187 20.42 26.94 -23.25
CA ASN A 187 21.77 26.37 -23.42
C ASN A 187 22.27 25.45 -22.27
N ASP A 188 23.11 24.43 -22.46
CA ASP A 188 23.63 23.74 -23.67
C ASP A 188 24.08 22.30 -23.31
N HIS A 189 24.53 21.51 -24.31
CA HIS A 189 25.35 20.27 -24.30
C HIS A 189 26.04 19.83 -22.96
N ASP A 190 26.29 18.54 -22.65
CA ASP A 190 26.94 17.52 -23.50
C ASP A 190 26.94 16.07 -22.91
N GLU A 191 27.40 15.12 -23.73
CA GLU A 191 27.88 13.73 -23.56
C GLU A 191 28.02 12.97 -22.19
N ARG A 192 27.85 11.62 -22.32
CA ARG A 192 28.44 10.46 -21.57
C ARG A 192 27.66 9.74 -20.45
N GLU A 193 27.16 8.57 -20.85
CA GLU A 193 27.04 7.32 -20.04
C GLU A 193 28.27 7.06 -19.15
N PRO A 194 28.07 6.50 -17.94
CA PRO A 194 28.31 5.06 -17.83
C PRO A 194 27.31 4.29 -16.94
N ARG A 195 26.70 3.26 -17.54
CA ARG A 195 26.23 1.99 -16.93
C ARG A 195 26.57 1.80 -15.45
N LYS A 196 25.53 1.69 -14.62
CA LYS A 196 25.58 0.96 -13.35
C LYS A 196 24.65 -0.22 -13.41
N ASP A 197 25.12 -1.38 -12.96
CA ASP A 197 24.26 -2.49 -12.55
C ASP A 197 23.46 -2.05 -11.32
N THR A 198 22.27 -1.51 -11.57
CA THR A 198 21.18 -1.53 -10.60
C THR A 198 20.21 -2.60 -11.05
N THR A 199 20.12 -3.68 -10.27
CA THR A 199 18.99 -4.61 -10.33
C THR A 199 17.75 -3.82 -9.93
N GLU A 200 17.07 -3.22 -10.91
CA GLU A 200 15.92 -2.36 -10.62
C GLU A 200 14.84 -3.19 -9.92
N PRO A 201 14.21 -2.67 -8.85
CA PRO A 201 13.02 -3.29 -8.31
C PRO A 201 11.98 -3.33 -9.42
N SER A 202 11.55 -4.54 -9.81
CA SER A 202 10.56 -4.72 -10.87
C SER A 202 9.23 -4.10 -10.42
N TYR A 203 8.97 -2.92 -10.96
CA TYR A 203 7.86 -2.07 -10.58
C TYR A 203 6.60 -2.54 -11.27
N TYR A 204 5.82 -3.36 -10.56
CA TYR A 204 4.46 -3.70 -10.94
C TYR A 204 3.51 -2.76 -10.19
N PRO A 205 2.81 -1.84 -10.87
CA PRO A 205 1.64 -1.23 -10.29
C PRO A 205 0.59 -2.33 -10.15
N ILE A 206 0.57 -3.00 -8.99
CA ILE A 206 -0.50 -3.93 -8.65
C ILE A 206 -1.75 -3.09 -8.46
N PHE A 207 -2.46 -2.88 -9.57
CA PHE A 207 -3.87 -2.54 -9.54
C PHE A 207 -4.56 -3.61 -8.70
N THR A 208 -4.91 -3.18 -7.51
CA THR A 208 -5.33 -4.01 -6.41
C THR A 208 -6.78 -4.40 -6.75
N PRO A 209 -7.14 -5.69 -6.86
CA PRO A 209 -8.13 -6.12 -7.86
C PRO A 209 -9.58 -5.65 -7.62
N SER A 210 -9.90 -4.45 -8.09
CA SER A 210 -11.23 -4.02 -8.49
C SER A 210 -11.46 -4.41 -9.95
N TYR A 211 -11.77 -5.68 -10.17
CA TYR A 211 -12.10 -6.15 -11.51
C TYR A 211 -13.35 -5.46 -12.06
N ASP A 212 -13.13 -4.56 -13.03
CA ASP A 212 -14.13 -4.11 -13.99
C ASP A 212 -14.03 -4.99 -15.24
N SER A 213 -15.06 -5.80 -15.51
CA SER A 213 -15.09 -6.65 -16.70
C SER A 213 -15.18 -5.87 -18.02
N SER A 214 -15.45 -4.56 -17.97
CA SER A 214 -15.55 -3.69 -19.14
C SER A 214 -14.27 -2.94 -19.49
N GLN A 215 -13.25 -2.93 -18.61
CA GLN A 215 -11.98 -2.24 -18.89
C GLN A 215 -10.93 -3.19 -19.46
N THR A 216 -10.58 -2.97 -20.72
CA THR A 216 -9.31 -3.44 -21.29
C THR A 216 -8.14 -2.89 -20.47
N TYR A 217 -7.38 -3.77 -19.83
CA TYR A 217 -6.10 -3.41 -19.21
C TYR A 217 -5.22 -2.63 -20.19
N SER A 218 -4.53 -1.58 -19.72
CA SER A 218 -3.44 -1.00 -20.52
C SER A 218 -2.40 -2.08 -20.74
N THR A 219 -1.97 -2.27 -21.99
CA THR A 219 -0.92 -3.22 -22.38
C THR A 219 0.44 -2.93 -21.72
N GLU A 220 0.57 -1.79 -21.05
CA GLU A 220 1.76 -1.35 -20.32
C GLU A 220 1.95 -2.07 -18.98
N PHE A 221 0.90 -2.61 -18.36
CA PHE A 221 0.97 -3.24 -17.03
C PHE A 221 0.10 -4.50 -16.92
N PRO A 222 0.60 -5.68 -17.33
CA PRO A 222 -0.09 -6.96 -17.16
C PRO A 222 -0.18 -7.37 -15.67
N PRO A 223 -1.16 -8.19 -15.28
CA PRO A 223 -1.20 -8.80 -13.95
C PRO A 223 0.01 -9.75 -13.76
N PRO A 224 0.49 -9.96 -12.51
CA PRO A 224 1.64 -10.83 -12.26
C PRO A 224 1.41 -12.27 -12.74
N SER A 225 2.41 -12.79 -13.44
CA SER A 225 2.49 -14.16 -13.94
C SER A 225 2.54 -15.20 -12.81
N LYS A 226 2.25 -16.46 -13.16
CA LYS A 226 2.32 -17.57 -12.19
C LYS A 226 3.74 -17.76 -11.68
N GLU A 227 4.72 -17.52 -12.54
CA GLU A 227 6.15 -17.61 -12.28
C GLU A 227 6.60 -16.53 -11.26
N GLU A 228 6.10 -15.30 -11.37
CA GLU A 228 6.35 -14.22 -10.40
C GLU A 228 5.71 -14.51 -9.03
N TRP A 229 4.49 -15.05 -9.01
CA TRP A 229 3.85 -15.51 -7.76
C TRP A 229 4.62 -16.65 -7.09
N LEU A 230 5.12 -17.61 -7.87
CA LEU A 230 5.92 -18.73 -7.36
C LEU A 230 7.28 -18.23 -6.83
N ALA A 231 7.93 -17.30 -7.54
CA ALA A 231 9.17 -16.67 -7.09
C ALA A 231 8.97 -15.92 -5.76
N GLU A 232 7.83 -15.26 -5.56
CA GLU A 232 7.49 -14.58 -4.30
C GLU A 232 7.24 -15.56 -3.14
N TYR A 233 6.57 -16.69 -3.42
CA TYR A 233 6.41 -17.80 -2.48
C TYR A 233 7.78 -18.38 -2.05
N ASP A 234 8.65 -18.71 -3.01
CA ASP A 234 9.99 -19.25 -2.73
C ASP A 234 10.88 -18.21 -2.04
N ARG A 235 10.77 -16.93 -2.39
CA ARG A 235 11.50 -15.84 -1.71
C ARG A 235 11.14 -15.79 -0.23
N LEU A 236 9.85 -15.88 0.12
CA LEU A 236 9.44 -15.88 1.53
C LEU A 236 9.75 -17.19 2.25
N TRP A 237 9.76 -18.34 1.56
CA TRP A 237 10.29 -19.58 2.14
C TRP A 237 11.78 -19.44 2.49
N ASN A 238 12.57 -18.91 1.55
CA ASN A 238 14.02 -18.75 1.70
C ASN A 238 14.41 -17.68 2.73
N LEU A 239 13.52 -16.72 3.02
CA LEU A 239 13.70 -15.73 4.08
C LEU A 239 13.54 -16.31 5.51
N MET A 240 12.95 -17.50 5.67
CA MET A 240 12.74 -18.10 6.99
C MET A 240 13.98 -18.81 7.53
N SER A 241 14.23 -18.69 8.84
CA SER A 241 15.28 -19.46 9.51
C SER A 241 14.95 -20.97 9.53
N PRO A 242 15.95 -21.86 9.64
CA PRO A 242 15.74 -23.30 9.74
C PRO A 242 14.80 -23.69 10.89
N GLU A 243 14.88 -23.02 12.05
CA GLU A 243 14.02 -23.27 13.21
C GLU A 243 12.54 -22.98 12.90
N LEU A 244 12.28 -21.96 12.07
CA LEU A 244 10.93 -21.63 11.63
C LEU A 244 10.46 -22.61 10.55
N LYS A 245 11.32 -23.03 9.61
CA LYS A 245 11.00 -24.08 8.62
C LYS A 245 10.62 -25.39 9.30
N LYS A 246 11.35 -25.80 10.35
CA LYS A 246 11.00 -26.96 11.20
C LYS A 246 9.57 -26.91 11.77
N SER A 247 8.98 -25.73 11.96
CA SER A 247 7.62 -25.61 12.51
C SER A 247 6.53 -26.18 11.58
N PHE A 248 6.73 -26.11 10.26
CA PHE A 248 5.79 -26.62 9.25
C PHE A 248 5.79 -28.15 9.12
N ARG A 249 6.85 -28.82 9.61
CA ARG A 249 6.95 -30.30 9.67
C ARG A 249 6.28 -30.90 10.90
N ARG A 250 5.88 -30.08 11.87
CA ARG A 250 5.23 -30.53 13.13
C ARG A 250 3.88 -31.19 12.85
N PRO A 251 3.37 -32.03 13.77
CA PRO A 251 1.99 -32.53 13.75
C PRO A 251 0.98 -31.39 13.56
N THR A 252 -0.18 -31.74 13.00
CA THR A 252 -1.23 -30.77 12.63
C THR A 252 -1.61 -29.85 13.80
N PRO A 253 -1.58 -28.52 13.63
CA PRO A 253 -1.91 -27.60 14.71
C PRO A 253 -3.29 -27.89 15.33
N ARG A 254 -3.37 -27.80 16.67
CA ARG A 254 -4.56 -28.11 17.49
C ARG A 254 -5.02 -29.58 17.53
N THR A 255 -4.28 -30.56 17.00
CA THR A 255 -4.53 -31.97 17.36
C THR A 255 -4.08 -32.25 18.80
N LEU A 256 -4.65 -33.27 19.43
CA LEU A 256 -4.19 -33.76 20.73
C LEU A 256 -2.76 -34.31 20.64
N VAL A 257 -2.02 -34.23 21.75
CA VAL A 257 -0.62 -34.65 21.83
C VAL A 257 -0.53 -36.02 22.49
N ASP A 258 -0.50 -37.05 21.64
CA ASP A 258 -0.24 -38.45 21.96
C ASP A 258 1.27 -38.79 21.95
N ASP A 259 1.64 -40.05 22.19
CA ASP A 259 3.05 -40.44 22.25
C ASP A 259 3.78 -40.40 20.90
N GLN A 260 3.08 -40.69 19.79
CA GLN A 260 3.67 -40.61 18.44
C GLN A 260 3.99 -39.15 18.06
N SER A 261 3.06 -38.23 18.33
CA SER A 261 3.26 -36.81 18.08
C SER A 261 4.31 -36.20 19.01
N ARG A 262 4.43 -36.64 20.28
CA ARG A 262 5.55 -36.27 21.17
C ARG A 262 6.90 -36.68 20.59
N GLN A 263 7.03 -37.93 20.19
CA GLN A 263 8.26 -38.46 19.58
C GLN A 263 8.62 -37.69 18.30
N ARG A 264 7.63 -37.41 17.43
CA ARG A 264 7.84 -36.61 16.21
C ARG A 264 8.27 -35.17 16.52
N ILE A 265 7.65 -34.52 17.51
CA ILE A 265 8.02 -33.15 17.93
C ILE A 265 9.46 -33.10 18.47
N ASP A 266 9.86 -34.08 19.27
CA ASP A 266 11.22 -34.20 19.82
C ASP A 266 12.26 -34.48 18.72
N ALA A 267 11.96 -35.39 17.77
CA ALA A 267 12.82 -35.66 16.62
C ALA A 267 13.03 -34.41 15.73
N ILE A 268 11.96 -33.68 15.41
CA ILE A 268 12.02 -32.39 14.68
C ILE A 268 12.85 -31.36 15.45
N PHE A 269 12.64 -31.25 16.76
CA PHE A 269 13.37 -30.29 17.61
C PHE A 269 14.89 -30.57 17.57
N ARG A 270 15.28 -31.81 17.81
CA ARG A 270 16.68 -32.27 17.76
C ARG A 270 17.26 -32.29 16.33
N GLY A 271 16.43 -32.27 15.29
CA GLY A 271 16.87 -32.38 13.89
C GLY A 271 17.32 -33.79 13.50
N VAL A 272 16.72 -34.82 14.12
CA VAL A 272 17.02 -36.24 13.87
C VAL A 272 15.86 -36.97 13.19
N ASP A 273 14.93 -36.22 12.60
CA ASP A 273 13.76 -36.73 11.87
C ASP A 273 14.08 -37.19 10.43
N GLY A 274 15.29 -36.91 9.93
CA GLY A 274 15.75 -37.36 8.60
C GLY A 274 15.19 -36.57 7.41
N ASP A 275 14.15 -35.76 7.64
CA ASP A 275 13.56 -34.87 6.66
C ASP A 275 14.47 -33.65 6.36
N SER A 276 14.43 -33.17 5.12
CA SER A 276 15.03 -31.88 4.74
C SER A 276 14.21 -30.69 5.27
N ASP A 277 14.78 -29.48 5.23
CA ASP A 277 14.04 -28.25 5.51
C ASP A 277 12.78 -28.13 4.63
N ASP A 278 12.94 -28.42 3.34
CA ASP A 278 11.90 -28.30 2.31
C ASP A 278 10.73 -29.29 2.46
N ALA A 279 10.86 -30.34 3.29
CA ALA A 279 9.73 -31.21 3.65
C ALA A 279 8.60 -30.45 4.39
N GLY A 280 8.84 -29.22 4.86
CA GLY A 280 7.80 -28.34 5.39
C GLY A 280 6.98 -27.59 4.33
N LYS A 281 7.39 -27.57 3.05
CA LYS A 281 6.78 -26.73 2.00
C LYS A 281 5.30 -27.02 1.74
N ASP A 282 4.88 -28.29 1.82
CA ASP A 282 3.47 -28.69 1.60
C ASP A 282 2.50 -28.04 2.60
N ASN A 283 2.98 -27.77 3.82
CA ASN A 283 2.22 -27.08 4.86
C ASN A 283 2.49 -25.57 4.89
N PHE A 284 3.47 -25.06 4.13
CA PHE A 284 3.80 -23.64 4.09
C PHE A 284 2.93 -22.90 3.08
N LEU A 285 2.41 -21.74 3.50
CA LEU A 285 1.84 -20.77 2.59
C LEU A 285 2.18 -19.32 2.99
N VAL A 286 2.07 -18.45 2.00
CA VAL A 286 2.06 -17.00 2.19
C VAL A 286 0.61 -16.54 2.17
N VAL A 287 0.26 -15.60 3.05
CA VAL A 287 -1.02 -14.90 3.03
C VAL A 287 -0.77 -13.46 2.62
N ALA A 288 -1.42 -13.03 1.54
CA ALA A 288 -1.44 -11.67 1.04
C ALA A 288 -2.69 -10.94 1.54
N LEU A 289 -2.49 -9.86 2.30
CA LEU A 289 -3.54 -9.03 2.88
C LEU A 289 -3.80 -7.81 2.00
N PHE A 290 -4.88 -7.85 1.21
CA PHE A 290 -5.33 -6.75 0.35
C PHE A 290 -6.17 -5.78 1.17
N VAL A 291 -5.62 -4.59 1.44
CA VAL A 291 -6.24 -3.57 2.29
C VAL A 291 -7.30 -2.79 1.52
N ASN A 292 -8.50 -2.68 2.10
CA ASN A 292 -9.60 -1.85 1.59
C ASN A 292 -9.86 -0.63 2.48
N SER A 293 -9.59 -0.73 3.79
CA SER A 293 -9.70 0.39 4.72
C SER A 293 -8.64 0.35 5.82
N VAL A 294 -8.26 1.53 6.30
CA VAL A 294 -7.32 1.72 7.41
C VAL A 294 -7.90 2.72 8.40
N ASP A 295 -8.05 2.30 9.65
CA ASP A 295 -8.35 3.15 10.79
C ASP A 295 -7.05 3.37 11.57
N ALA A 296 -6.46 4.57 11.40
CA ALA A 296 -5.18 4.96 11.97
C ALA A 296 -5.39 5.95 13.12
N LEU A 297 -4.93 5.60 14.32
CA LEU A 297 -5.07 6.38 15.56
C LEU A 297 -3.69 6.76 16.09
N GLN A 298 -3.52 8.02 16.50
CA GLN A 298 -2.35 8.57 17.19
C GLN A 298 -2.75 8.98 18.61
N LEU A 299 -2.00 8.51 19.60
CA LEU A 299 -2.19 8.76 21.04
C LEU A 299 -0.99 9.48 21.69
N ASP A 300 -0.36 10.43 20.97
CA ASP A 300 0.84 11.16 21.45
C ASP A 300 0.48 12.50 22.10
N GLY A 301 -0.56 12.50 22.95
CA GLY A 301 -1.12 13.65 23.67
C GLY A 301 -0.15 14.45 24.58
N GLN A 302 1.15 14.20 24.50
CA GLN A 302 2.22 15.03 25.07
C GLN A 302 2.84 16.00 24.05
N GLN A 303 2.85 15.69 22.75
CA GLN A 303 3.46 16.52 21.69
C GLN A 303 2.44 17.03 20.67
N GLU A 304 1.49 16.20 20.27
CA GLU A 304 0.40 16.55 19.35
C GLU A 304 -0.95 16.10 19.96
N PRO A 305 -2.07 16.77 19.67
CA PRO A 305 -3.38 16.26 20.08
C PRO A 305 -3.65 14.87 19.47
N ASP A 306 -4.35 14.02 20.23
CA ASP A 306 -4.82 12.73 19.72
C ASP A 306 -5.62 12.93 18.43
N SER A 307 -5.29 12.14 17.40
CA SER A 307 -5.88 12.27 16.07
C SER A 307 -6.15 10.91 15.45
N ARG A 308 -7.20 10.85 14.63
CA ARG A 308 -7.64 9.61 13.99
C ARG A 308 -8.06 9.86 12.55
N ARG A 309 -7.57 9.02 11.65
CA ARG A 309 -7.85 9.11 10.21
C ARG A 309 -8.31 7.78 9.66
N ILE A 310 -9.40 7.83 8.90
CA ILE A 310 -9.95 6.72 8.15
C ILE A 310 -9.52 6.87 6.70
N TYR A 311 -8.76 5.90 6.20
CA TYR A 311 -8.47 5.74 4.79
C TYR A 311 -9.40 4.68 4.21
N SER A 312 -10.05 4.96 3.08
CA SER A 312 -10.89 3.99 2.36
C SER A 312 -10.49 3.94 0.90
N ARG A 313 -10.34 2.72 0.36
CA ARG A 313 -9.97 2.49 -1.04
C ARG A 313 -11.20 2.47 -1.94
N LEU A 314 -11.08 3.14 -3.08
CA LEU A 314 -12.11 3.26 -4.10
C LEU A 314 -11.92 2.24 -5.24
N PHE A 315 -12.86 2.23 -6.19
CA PHE A 315 -12.94 1.26 -7.29
C PHE A 315 -11.78 1.33 -8.30
N ASN A 316 -10.98 2.39 -8.28
CA ASN A 316 -9.87 2.68 -9.18
C ASN A 316 -8.52 2.75 -8.43
N ASP A 317 -8.44 2.14 -7.25
CA ASP A 317 -7.32 2.20 -6.30
C ASP A 317 -6.93 3.60 -5.80
N GLU A 318 -7.74 4.61 -6.09
CA GLU A 318 -7.69 5.88 -5.37
C GLU A 318 -8.11 5.68 -3.91
N TRP A 319 -7.64 6.55 -3.03
CA TRP A 319 -7.92 6.49 -1.60
C TRP A 319 -8.54 7.80 -1.14
N THR A 320 -9.64 7.71 -0.39
CA THR A 320 -10.16 8.85 0.40
C THR A 320 -9.52 8.83 1.79
N GLU A 321 -9.14 10.00 2.29
CA GLU A 321 -8.71 10.21 3.67
C GLU A 321 -9.74 11.10 4.39
N GLN A 322 -10.16 10.70 5.59
CA GLN A 322 -11.07 11.47 6.43
C GLN A 322 -10.55 11.50 7.86
N GLU A 323 -10.35 12.70 8.41
CA GLU A 323 -10.11 12.89 9.84
C GLU A 323 -11.42 12.77 10.63
N VAL A 324 -11.36 12.06 11.75
CA VAL A 324 -12.49 11.77 12.64
C VAL A 324 -12.08 11.97 14.10
N CYS A 325 -13.05 12.05 15.01
CA CYS A 325 -12.76 12.06 16.44
C CYS A 325 -12.02 10.75 16.85
N PRO A 326 -10.99 10.84 17.72
CA PRO A 326 -10.29 9.69 18.29
C PRO A 326 -11.20 8.59 18.85
#